data_AF-A0A446B010-F1
#
_entry.id   AF-A0A446B010-F1
#
_cell.length_a   1.000
_cell.length_b   1.000
_cell.length_c   1.000
_cell.angle_alpha   90.00
_cell.angle_beta   90.00
_cell.angle_gamma   90.00
#
_symmetry.space_group_name_H-M   'P 1'
#
loop_
_entity.id
_entity.type
_entity.pdbx_description
1 polymer ?
#
loop_
_entity_poly.entity_id
_entity_poly.type
_entity_poly.pdbx_seq_one_letter_code
_entity_poly.pdbx_strand_id
1 'polypeptide(L)'
;MSDALWAARQGDALMHTSMMADIVSGVLEVAANVAIGVLATAAVTAALGLTVVTGGLGCFVLGAVVGIVVGVAMSKTGADKGLSSLCEGIGNFLFPPSVQANILTGSKNTHTNGKPAARAAGVIVAAAAPAGSDAAQPPAEEEEESFLDMAKGFFSQMWRPTVASPAPNTEPADDDKILCSKHPPMPPQYLAEGSSKVTINGHPACRSGDRSTCEAVIVDAGLISDNVRIGGG
;
A
#
# COMPACT_ATOMS: atom_id res chain seq x y z
N MET A 1 11.20 6.88 -8.79
CA MET A 1 12.22 6.41 -7.83
C MET A 1 13.34 5.81 -8.62
N SER A 2 14.58 6.08 -8.23
CA SER A 2 15.75 5.48 -8.87
C SER A 2 15.75 3.95 -8.69
N ASP A 3 16.17 3.20 -9.70
CA ASP A 3 16.32 1.72 -9.65
C ASP A 3 17.42 1.25 -8.67
N ALA A 4 18.04 2.19 -7.97
CA ALA A 4 19.09 1.92 -7.02
C ALA A 4 18.46 1.63 -5.64
N LEU A 5 18.39 0.34 -5.32
CA LEU A 5 18.00 -0.19 -4.01
C LEU A 5 19.15 -0.01 -3.00
N TRP A 6 19.37 1.22 -2.54
CA TRP A 6 20.39 1.57 -1.56
C TRP A 6 20.07 0.97 -0.20
N ALA A 7 21.07 0.43 0.49
CA ALA A 7 20.91 -0.14 1.82
C ALA A 7 20.53 0.95 2.83
N ALA A 8 19.47 0.72 3.61
CA ALA A 8 19.06 1.63 4.67
C ALA A 8 19.79 1.32 5.99
N ARG A 9 19.98 2.36 6.82
CA ARG A 9 20.79 2.33 8.04
C ARG A 9 20.21 3.24 9.10
N GLN A 10 20.62 3.05 10.34
CA GLN A 10 20.27 3.96 11.42
C GLN A 10 20.62 5.42 11.06
N GLY A 11 19.68 6.33 11.30
CA GLY A 11 19.77 7.75 11.03
C GLY A 11 19.43 8.15 9.59
N ASP A 12 19.27 7.21 8.66
CA ASP A 12 18.84 7.51 7.30
C ASP A 12 17.40 8.07 7.32
N ALA A 13 17.10 8.90 6.32
CA ALA A 13 15.87 9.68 6.27
C ALA A 13 14.72 8.90 5.63
N LEU A 14 13.51 9.19 6.10
CA LEU A 14 12.26 8.81 5.45
C LEU A 14 11.48 10.08 5.08
N MET A 15 10.89 10.04 3.90
CA MET A 15 10.05 11.10 3.36
C MET A 15 8.59 10.71 3.44
N HIS A 16 7.75 11.68 3.74
CA HIS A 16 6.32 11.57 3.55
C HIS A 16 5.91 12.34 2.31
N THR A 17 4.90 11.81 1.61
CA THR A 17 4.11 12.60 0.66
C THR A 17 3.54 13.82 1.38
N SER A 18 3.45 14.93 0.65
CA SER A 18 2.82 16.15 1.14
C SER A 18 1.32 15.89 1.31
N MET A 19 0.70 16.43 2.37
CA MET A 19 -0.75 16.34 2.55
C MET A 19 -1.52 16.89 1.34
N MET A 20 -0.97 17.92 0.66
CA MET A 20 -1.55 18.44 -0.57
C MET A 20 -1.35 17.49 -1.76
N ALA A 21 -0.22 16.77 -1.81
CA ALA A 21 0.00 15.74 -2.83
C ALA A 21 -1.05 14.63 -2.69
N ASP A 22 -1.32 14.17 -1.47
CA ASP A 22 -2.30 13.12 -1.18
C ASP A 22 -3.73 13.56 -1.54
N ILE A 23 -4.09 14.81 -1.26
CA ILE A 23 -5.42 15.36 -1.64
C ILE A 23 -5.54 15.48 -3.16
N VAL A 24 -4.52 16.02 -3.82
CA VAL A 24 -4.55 16.21 -5.28
C VAL A 24 -4.54 14.86 -6.00
N SER A 25 -3.71 13.90 -5.57
CA SER A 25 -3.68 12.56 -6.15
C SER A 25 -5.02 11.85 -5.94
N GLY A 26 -5.61 11.92 -4.74
CA GLY A 26 -6.90 11.30 -4.45
C GLY A 26 -8.06 11.90 -5.27
N VAL A 27 -8.12 13.23 -5.41
CA VAL A 27 -9.12 13.89 -6.27
C VAL A 27 -8.92 13.50 -7.74
N LEU A 28 -7.67 13.46 -8.20
CA LEU A 28 -7.34 13.08 -9.57
C LEU A 28 -7.71 11.61 -9.86
N GLU A 29 -7.46 10.71 -8.92
CA GLU A 29 -7.82 9.30 -9.03
C GLU A 29 -9.33 9.10 -9.10
N VAL A 30 -10.10 9.79 -8.25
CA VAL A 30 -11.57 9.76 -8.32
C VAL A 30 -12.06 10.31 -9.66
N ALA A 31 -11.53 11.46 -10.11
CA ALA A 31 -11.92 12.06 -11.37
C ALA A 31 -11.62 11.14 -12.57
N ALA A 32 -10.45 10.48 -12.57
CA ALA A 32 -10.06 9.55 -13.61
C ALA A 32 -10.95 8.30 -13.62
N ASN A 33 -11.23 7.70 -12.46
CA ASN A 33 -12.13 6.55 -12.37
C ASN A 33 -13.56 6.89 -12.80
N VAL A 34 -14.06 8.09 -12.47
CA VAL A 34 -15.35 8.58 -12.97
C VAL A 34 -15.33 8.76 -14.49
N ALA A 35 -14.27 9.36 -15.04
CA ALA A 35 -14.14 9.54 -16.50
C ALA A 35 -14.10 8.19 -17.24
N ILE A 36 -13.34 7.21 -16.72
CA ILE A 36 -13.27 5.85 -17.27
C ILE A 36 -14.66 5.19 -17.22
N GLY A 37 -15.35 5.28 -16.08
CA GLY A 37 -16.70 4.75 -15.93
C GLY A 37 -17.71 5.36 -16.90
N VAL A 38 -17.68 6.68 -17.09
CA VAL A 38 -18.54 7.40 -18.04
C VAL A 38 -18.24 6.97 -19.48
N LEU A 39 -16.96 6.89 -19.86
CA LEU A 39 -16.54 6.45 -21.19
C LEU A 39 -16.95 5.01 -21.47
N ALA A 40 -16.74 4.11 -20.52
CA ALA A 40 -17.14 2.71 -20.65
C ALA A 40 -18.66 2.57 -20.75
N THR A 41 -19.42 3.32 -19.94
CA THR A 41 -20.89 3.32 -19.99
C THR A 41 -21.40 3.84 -21.32
N ALA A 42 -20.79 4.91 -21.85
CA ALA A 42 -21.13 5.45 -23.17
C ALA A 42 -20.80 4.46 -24.31
N ALA A 43 -19.67 3.76 -24.23
CA ALA A 43 -19.29 2.75 -25.21
C ALA A 43 -20.25 1.56 -25.24
N VAL A 44 -20.65 1.04 -24.07
CA VAL A 44 -21.65 -0.04 -23.96
C VAL A 44 -23.00 0.41 -24.49
N THR A 45 -23.41 1.63 -24.14
CA THR A 45 -24.65 2.25 -24.62
C THR A 45 -24.68 2.32 -26.15
N ALA A 46 -23.60 2.82 -26.76
CA ALA A 46 -23.47 2.91 -28.21
C ALA A 46 -23.45 1.53 -28.88
N ALA A 47 -22.71 0.57 -28.32
CA ALA A 47 -22.60 -0.79 -28.87
C ALA A 47 -23.92 -1.55 -28.84
N LEU A 48 -24.74 -1.35 -27.80
CA LEU A 48 -26.05 -1.98 -27.67
C LEU A 48 -27.18 -1.22 -28.39
N GLY A 49 -26.86 -0.10 -29.06
CA GLY A 49 -27.86 0.75 -29.71
C GLY A 49 -28.87 1.36 -28.73
N LEU A 50 -28.51 1.46 -27.45
CA LEU A 50 -29.36 2.05 -26.42
C LEU A 50 -29.32 3.57 -26.58
N THR A 51 -30.49 4.19 -26.73
CA THR A 51 -30.58 5.65 -26.68
C THR A 51 -30.71 6.06 -25.22
N VAL A 52 -29.62 6.51 -24.61
CA VAL A 52 -29.65 7.17 -23.28
C VAL A 52 -30.17 8.59 -23.48
N VAL A 53 -31.45 8.68 -23.86
CA VAL A 53 -32.20 9.92 -23.82
C VAL A 53 -33.02 9.84 -22.54
N THR A 54 -32.75 10.78 -21.63
CA THR A 54 -33.28 10.90 -20.26
C THR A 54 -32.48 10.12 -19.21
N GLY A 55 -31.81 10.84 -18.31
CA GLY A 55 -31.08 10.31 -17.14
C GLY A 55 -31.99 9.69 -16.09
N GLY A 56 -32.86 8.76 -16.48
CA GLY A 56 -33.69 7.97 -15.59
C GLY A 56 -32.91 6.86 -14.90
N LEU A 57 -33.58 6.11 -14.02
CA LEU A 57 -32.99 5.03 -13.21
C LEU A 57 -32.17 4.02 -14.05
N GLY A 58 -32.59 3.73 -15.28
CA GLY A 58 -31.89 2.80 -16.18
C GLY A 58 -30.46 3.22 -16.52
N CYS A 59 -30.18 4.53 -16.64
CA CYS A 59 -28.82 5.03 -16.86
C CYS A 59 -27.94 4.83 -15.62
N PHE A 60 -28.50 5.03 -14.42
CA PHE A 60 -27.78 4.81 -13.16
C PHE A 60 -27.50 3.32 -12.93
N VAL A 61 -28.46 2.44 -13.21
CA VAL A 61 -28.28 0.99 -13.09
C VAL A 61 -27.27 0.49 -14.12
N LEU A 62 -27.37 0.90 -15.38
CA LEU A 62 -26.39 0.54 -16.42
C LEU A 62 -24.99 1.04 -16.06
N GLY A 63 -24.86 2.31 -15.64
CA GLY A 63 -23.58 2.89 -15.23
C GLY A 63 -22.99 2.18 -14.00
N ALA A 64 -23.81 1.79 -13.03
CA ALA A 64 -23.35 1.02 -11.87
C ALA A 64 -22.84 -0.37 -12.28
N VAL A 65 -23.59 -1.11 -13.11
CA VAL A 65 -23.17 -2.44 -13.60
C VAL A 65 -21.89 -2.34 -14.42
N VAL A 66 -21.82 -1.40 -15.37
CA VAL A 66 -20.61 -1.19 -16.18
C VAL A 66 -19.44 -0.76 -15.31
N GLY A 67 -19.66 0.14 -14.34
CA GLY A 67 -18.64 0.57 -13.39
C GLY A 67 -18.06 -0.58 -12.58
N ILE A 68 -18.89 -1.51 -12.10
CA ILE A 68 -18.42 -2.71 -11.39
C ILE A 68 -17.58 -3.60 -12.32
N VAL A 69 -18.06 -3.87 -13.54
CA VAL A 69 -17.33 -4.71 -14.51
C VAL A 69 -15.97 -4.09 -14.86
N VAL A 70 -15.94 -2.78 -15.10
CA VAL A 70 -14.71 -2.03 -15.40
C VAL A 70 -13.77 -2.05 -14.20
N GLY A 71 -14.26 -1.81 -12.98
CA GLY A 71 -13.45 -1.86 -11.77
C GLY A 71 -12.80 -3.24 -11.56
N VAL A 72 -13.56 -4.33 -11.76
CA VAL A 72 -13.03 -5.70 -11.69
C VAL A 72 -12.03 -5.98 -12.82
N ALA A 73 -12.25 -5.45 -14.02
CA ALA A 73 -11.31 -5.59 -15.12
C ALA A 73 -10.01 -4.82 -14.86
N MET A 74 -10.09 -3.61 -14.31
CA MET A 74 -8.94 -2.77 -13.97
C MET A 74 -8.10 -3.41 -12.88
N SER A 75 -8.70 -3.96 -11.82
CA SER A 75 -7.97 -4.65 -10.75
C SER A 75 -7.26 -5.92 -11.24
N LYS A 76 -7.87 -6.68 -12.16
CA LYS A 76 -7.23 -7.86 -12.77
C LYS A 76 -6.07 -7.51 -13.70
N THR A 77 -6.16 -6.38 -14.39
CA THR A 77 -5.12 -5.93 -15.34
C THR A 77 -4.03 -5.12 -14.66
N GLY A 78 -4.24 -4.67 -13.41
CA GLY A 78 -3.34 -3.75 -12.70
C GLY A 78 -3.44 -2.31 -13.19
N ALA A 79 -4.43 -1.99 -14.04
CA ALA A 79 -4.63 -0.64 -14.55
C ALA A 79 -5.04 0.34 -13.46
N ASP A 80 -5.69 -0.14 -12.40
CA ASP A 80 -5.96 0.59 -11.16
C ASP A 80 -4.66 1.07 -10.52
N LYS A 81 -3.69 0.17 -10.29
CA LYS A 81 -2.39 0.52 -9.70
C LYS A 81 -1.60 1.49 -10.58
N GLY A 82 -1.66 1.31 -11.90
CA GLY A 82 -1.04 2.22 -12.86
C GLY A 82 -1.64 3.62 -12.80
N LEU A 83 -2.96 3.71 -12.66
CA LEU A 83 -3.66 4.98 -12.49
C LEU A 83 -3.29 5.66 -11.17
N SER A 84 -3.33 4.94 -10.04
CA SER A 84 -2.95 5.49 -8.73
C SER A 84 -1.50 5.97 -8.75
N SER A 85 -0.57 5.19 -9.31
CA SER A 85 0.85 5.57 -9.44
C SER A 85 1.05 6.84 -10.27
N LEU A 86 0.27 7.01 -11.35
CA LEU A 86 0.32 8.21 -12.18
C LEU A 86 -0.24 9.43 -11.43
N CYS A 87 -1.36 9.25 -10.70
CA CYS A 87 -1.98 10.32 -9.92
C CYS A 87 -1.08 10.77 -8.77
N GLU A 88 -0.48 9.82 -8.04
CA GLU A 88 0.55 10.07 -7.03
C GLU A 88 1.77 10.79 -7.62
N GLY A 89 2.23 10.38 -8.80
CA GLY A 89 3.33 11.03 -9.50
C GLY A 89 3.07 12.50 -9.79
N ILE A 90 1.86 12.83 -10.27
CA ILE A 90 1.45 14.22 -10.51
C ILE A 90 1.31 15.00 -9.20
N GLY A 91 0.71 14.41 -8.17
CA GLY A 91 0.59 15.02 -6.85
C GLY A 91 1.96 15.35 -6.25
N ASN A 92 2.89 14.39 -6.29
CA ASN A 92 4.26 14.55 -5.82
C ASN A 92 5.09 15.53 -6.68
N PHE A 93 4.78 15.67 -7.97
CA PHE A 93 5.42 16.68 -8.82
C PHE A 93 5.00 18.10 -8.42
N LEU A 94 3.71 18.32 -8.16
CA LEU A 94 3.19 19.62 -7.75
C LEU A 94 3.54 19.97 -6.30
N PHE A 95 3.53 18.98 -5.42
CA PHE A 95 3.81 19.12 -3.99
C PHE A 95 4.85 18.07 -3.57
N PRO A 96 6.15 18.38 -3.73
CA PRO A 96 7.23 17.44 -3.46
C PRO A 96 7.15 16.84 -2.05
N PRO A 97 7.48 15.54 -1.90
CA PRO A 97 7.62 14.92 -0.60
C PRO A 97 8.72 15.61 0.24
N SER A 98 8.61 15.49 1.56
CA SER A 98 9.58 16.10 2.48
C SER A 98 10.07 15.10 3.53
N VAL A 99 11.33 15.27 3.95
CA VAL A 99 11.93 14.46 5.01
C VAL A 99 11.33 14.86 6.34
N GLN A 100 10.67 13.90 6.99
CA GLN A 100 9.92 14.10 8.22
C GLN A 100 10.10 12.95 9.21
N ALA A 101 10.94 11.97 8.87
CA ALA A 101 11.23 10.84 9.72
C ALA A 101 12.68 10.36 9.54
N ASN A 102 13.18 9.67 10.55
CA ASN A 102 14.51 9.07 10.56
C ASN A 102 14.47 7.68 11.19
N ILE A 103 15.33 6.79 10.70
CA ILE A 103 15.51 5.46 11.30
C ILE A 103 16.20 5.62 12.66
N LEU A 104 15.54 5.19 13.74
CA LEU A 104 16.02 5.41 15.10
C LEU A 104 16.93 4.27 15.57
N THR A 105 16.57 3.02 15.26
CA THR A 105 17.32 1.82 15.65
C THR A 105 17.57 0.92 14.45
N GLY A 106 18.53 0.01 14.59
CA GLY A 106 18.89 -0.96 13.55
C GLY A 106 19.62 -2.16 14.15
N SER A 107 20.34 -2.90 13.32
CA SER A 107 21.04 -4.12 13.73
C SER A 107 22.17 -3.91 14.73
N LYS A 108 22.21 -4.77 15.76
CA LYS A 108 23.24 -4.76 16.81
C LYS A 108 24.62 -5.26 16.32
N ASN A 109 24.68 -6.01 15.22
CA ASN A 109 25.91 -6.65 14.76
C ASN A 109 26.18 -6.51 13.26
N THR A 110 25.19 -6.13 12.45
CA THR A 110 25.36 -5.89 11.02
C THR A 110 25.40 -4.40 10.77
N HIS A 111 26.46 -3.94 10.13
CA HIS A 111 26.70 -2.52 9.90
C HIS A 111 26.89 -2.25 8.42
N THR A 112 26.27 -1.18 7.95
CA THR A 112 26.43 -0.65 6.59
C THR A 112 27.04 0.73 6.75
N ASN A 113 28.19 0.98 6.10
CA ASN A 113 28.97 2.22 6.30
C ASN A 113 29.27 2.56 7.77
N GLY A 114 29.50 1.54 8.60
CA GLY A 114 29.79 1.72 10.03
C GLY A 114 28.58 2.10 10.90
N LYS A 115 27.37 2.20 10.33
CA LYS A 115 26.12 2.41 11.06
C LYS A 115 25.30 1.12 11.13
N PRO A 116 24.53 0.88 12.20
CA PRO A 116 23.60 -0.25 12.28
C PRO A 116 22.71 -0.35 11.04
N ALA A 117 22.69 -1.51 10.39
CA ALA A 117 21.87 -1.74 9.21
C ALA A 117 20.38 -1.80 9.57
N ALA A 118 19.51 -1.19 8.77
CA ALA A 118 18.07 -1.13 9.02
C ALA A 118 17.35 -2.37 8.49
N ARG A 119 16.29 -2.79 9.20
CA ARG A 119 15.54 -4.02 8.91
C ARG A 119 14.05 -3.80 9.13
N ALA A 120 13.20 -4.61 8.53
CA ALA A 120 11.77 -4.53 8.78
C ALA A 120 11.42 -5.22 10.10
N ALA A 121 10.49 -4.67 10.87
CA ALA A 121 10.15 -5.13 12.21
C ALA A 121 9.41 -6.49 12.26
N GLY A 122 9.19 -7.15 11.11
CA GLY A 122 8.70 -8.53 11.04
C GLY A 122 9.86 -9.53 10.91
N VAL A 123 9.95 -10.53 11.80
CA VAL A 123 10.81 -11.71 11.62
C VAL A 123 10.08 -12.71 10.74
N ILE A 124 10.64 -13.14 9.61
CA ILE A 124 10.09 -14.31 8.90
C ILE A 124 10.44 -15.59 9.69
N VAL A 125 9.45 -16.21 10.34
CA VAL A 125 9.61 -17.53 10.95
C VAL A 125 9.56 -18.58 9.84
N ALA A 126 10.52 -19.51 9.81
CA ALA A 126 10.65 -20.51 8.74
C ALA A 126 9.34 -21.33 8.56
N ALA A 127 9.07 -21.69 7.31
CA ALA A 127 7.82 -22.22 6.76
C ALA A 127 6.99 -23.10 7.71
N ALA A 128 5.78 -22.64 8.05
CA ALA A 128 4.70 -23.56 8.38
C ALA A 128 4.40 -24.40 7.14
N ALA A 129 4.28 -25.72 7.34
CA ALA A 129 3.85 -26.70 6.34
C ALA A 129 2.62 -26.21 5.55
N PRO A 130 2.41 -26.68 4.30
CA PRO A 130 1.18 -26.35 3.58
C PRO A 130 0.00 -26.71 4.49
N ALA A 131 -0.85 -25.73 4.80
CA ALA A 131 -2.11 -25.95 5.47
C ALA A 131 -3.06 -26.66 4.50
N GLY A 132 -2.72 -27.90 4.15
CA GLY A 132 -3.66 -28.91 3.75
C GLY A 132 -4.17 -29.56 5.02
N SER A 133 -5.26 -29.06 5.55
CA SER A 133 -6.17 -29.88 6.31
C SER A 133 -7.58 -29.40 6.01
N ASP A 134 -8.25 -30.19 5.18
CA ASP A 134 -9.68 -30.43 5.28
C ASP A 134 -10.03 -30.67 6.77
N ALA A 135 -10.36 -29.61 7.47
CA ALA A 135 -11.14 -29.70 8.69
C ALA A 135 -12.58 -29.42 8.27
N ALA A 136 -13.35 -30.49 8.12
CA ALA A 136 -14.77 -30.44 7.87
C ALA A 136 -15.42 -29.46 8.85
N GLN A 137 -15.84 -28.31 8.32
CA GLN A 137 -16.71 -27.40 9.04
C GLN A 137 -18.09 -28.07 9.07
N PRO A 138 -18.72 -28.27 10.24
CA PRO A 138 -20.11 -28.72 10.27
C PRO A 138 -20.94 -27.70 9.46
N PRO A 139 -21.99 -28.14 8.74
CA PRO A 139 -22.70 -27.27 7.82
C PRO A 139 -23.27 -26.08 8.62
N ALA A 140 -22.68 -24.91 8.41
CA ALA A 140 -23.25 -23.66 8.87
C ALA A 140 -24.47 -23.41 7.98
N GLU A 141 -25.62 -23.31 8.62
CA GLU A 141 -26.90 -23.02 8.01
C GLU A 141 -26.79 -21.75 7.17
N GLU A 142 -27.36 -21.80 5.96
CA GLU A 142 -27.42 -20.70 5.00
C GLU A 142 -28.27 -19.55 5.58
N GLU A 143 -27.67 -18.70 6.42
CA GLU A 143 -28.27 -17.40 6.77
C GLU A 143 -27.91 -16.41 5.66
N GLU A 144 -28.93 -15.97 4.93
CA GLU A 144 -28.84 -14.98 3.86
C GLU A 144 -28.05 -13.75 4.33
N GLU A 145 -26.83 -13.55 3.81
CA GLU A 145 -26.03 -12.36 4.04
C GLU A 145 -26.84 -11.12 3.63
N SER A 146 -27.44 -10.45 4.62
CA SER A 146 -28.29 -9.30 4.41
C SER A 146 -27.45 -8.11 3.97
N PHE A 147 -27.97 -7.31 3.04
CA PHE A 147 -27.38 -6.05 2.57
C PHE A 147 -26.96 -5.12 3.73
N LEU A 148 -27.64 -5.22 4.88
CA LEU A 148 -27.29 -4.46 6.08
C LEU A 148 -25.97 -4.91 6.71
N ASP A 149 -25.60 -6.18 6.62
CA ASP A 149 -24.35 -6.69 7.18
C ASP A 149 -23.17 -6.41 6.24
N MET A 150 -23.41 -6.39 4.92
CA MET A 150 -22.44 -5.87 3.95
C MET A 150 -22.22 -4.36 4.13
N ALA A 151 -23.28 -3.58 4.37
CA ALA A 151 -23.19 -2.15 4.64
C ALA A 151 -22.49 -1.85 5.98
N LYS A 152 -22.74 -2.63 7.03
CA LYS A 152 -22.01 -2.54 8.30
C LYS A 152 -20.54 -2.92 8.14
N GLY A 153 -20.23 -3.94 7.34
CA GLY A 153 -18.86 -4.32 7.00
C GLY A 153 -18.12 -3.17 6.33
N PHE A 154 -18.75 -2.55 5.33
CA PHE A 154 -18.24 -1.37 4.65
C PHE A 154 -18.05 -0.16 5.60
N PHE A 155 -19.06 0.18 6.41
CA PHE A 155 -18.97 1.27 7.38
C PHE A 155 -17.89 1.03 8.45
N SER A 156 -17.70 -0.22 8.86
CA SER A 156 -16.68 -0.61 9.84
C SER A 156 -15.28 -0.48 9.26
N GLN A 157 -15.08 -0.78 7.97
CA GLN A 157 -13.82 -0.55 7.26
C GLN A 157 -13.57 0.94 6.98
N MET A 158 -14.63 1.75 6.85
CA MET A 158 -14.50 3.20 6.65
C MET A 158 -14.05 3.93 7.92
N TRP A 159 -14.41 3.42 9.11
CA TRP A 159 -14.04 4.03 10.40
C TRP A 159 -12.82 3.39 11.08
N ARG A 160 -12.50 2.13 10.77
CA ARG A 160 -11.27 1.50 11.24
C ARG A 160 -10.18 1.75 10.19
N PRO A 161 -9.14 2.55 10.47
CA PRO A 161 -8.00 2.63 9.57
C PRO A 161 -7.52 1.20 9.29
N THR A 162 -7.46 0.82 8.01
CA THR A 162 -6.90 -0.45 7.56
C THR A 162 -5.41 -0.41 7.82
N VAL A 163 -5.00 -0.77 9.03
CA VAL A 163 -3.61 -1.02 9.34
C VAL A 163 -3.22 -2.28 8.60
N ALA A 164 -2.19 -2.22 7.77
CA ALA A 164 -1.65 -3.40 7.11
C ALA A 164 -1.35 -4.47 8.18
N SER A 165 -1.99 -5.62 8.06
CA SER A 165 -1.64 -6.76 8.92
C SER A 165 -0.24 -7.24 8.55
N PRO A 166 0.58 -7.67 9.53
CA PRO A 166 1.87 -8.30 9.25
C PRO A 166 1.72 -9.45 8.25
N ALA A 167 2.72 -9.66 7.39
CA ALA A 167 2.71 -10.77 6.44
C ALA A 167 2.56 -12.11 7.18
N PRO A 168 1.92 -13.14 6.58
CA PRO A 168 1.81 -14.46 7.19
C PRO A 168 3.19 -14.98 7.61
N ASN A 169 3.28 -15.59 8.80
CA ASN A 169 4.52 -16.09 9.42
C ASN A 169 5.51 -15.00 9.85
N THR A 170 5.04 -13.79 10.19
CA THR A 170 5.88 -12.76 10.78
C THR A 170 5.60 -12.50 12.25
N GLU A 171 6.63 -12.55 13.08
CA GLU A 171 6.55 -12.14 14.49
C GLU A 171 7.07 -10.70 14.65
N PRO A 172 6.38 -9.83 15.42
CA PRO A 172 6.87 -8.49 15.72
C PRO A 172 8.16 -8.53 16.54
N ALA A 173 9.19 -7.81 16.11
CA ALA A 173 10.34 -7.50 16.93
C ALA A 173 10.41 -6.01 17.23
N ASP A 174 10.80 -5.67 18.47
CA ASP A 174 10.83 -4.29 18.97
C ASP A 174 12.05 -3.48 18.49
N ASP A 175 13.00 -4.10 17.80
CA ASP A 175 14.09 -3.40 17.13
C ASP A 175 13.59 -2.91 15.75
N ASP A 176 14.18 -1.86 15.16
CA ASP A 176 13.79 -1.23 13.88
C ASP A 176 12.68 -0.16 13.93
N LYS A 177 12.78 0.71 14.93
CA LYS A 177 11.91 1.87 15.13
C LYS A 177 12.28 3.04 14.24
N ILE A 178 11.30 3.85 13.90
CA ILE A 178 11.48 5.16 13.28
C ILE A 178 10.99 6.27 14.20
N LEU A 179 11.59 7.45 14.07
CA LEU A 179 11.08 8.67 14.68
C LEU A 179 10.46 9.51 13.57
N CYS A 180 9.14 9.75 13.65
CA CYS A 180 8.41 10.57 12.69
C CYS A 180 7.83 11.80 13.38
N SER A 181 7.93 12.96 12.72
CA SER A 181 7.35 14.23 13.17
C SER A 181 6.02 14.58 12.50
N LYS A 182 5.55 13.81 11.50
CA LYS A 182 4.27 14.07 10.79
C LYS A 182 3.04 13.80 11.66
N HIS A 183 3.16 12.89 12.64
CA HIS A 183 2.06 12.51 13.52
C HIS A 183 2.58 12.24 14.94
N PRO A 184 1.70 12.22 15.97
CA PRO A 184 2.11 11.86 17.33
C PRO A 184 2.75 10.46 17.39
N PRO A 185 3.75 10.23 18.25
CA PRO A 185 4.57 9.01 18.26
C PRO A 185 3.89 7.78 18.88
N MET A 186 2.56 7.76 19.01
CA MET A 186 1.83 6.71 19.73
C MET A 186 0.77 6.07 18.82
N PRO A 187 0.87 4.76 18.51
CA PRO A 187 1.89 3.79 18.93
C PRO A 187 3.28 4.04 18.28
N PRO A 188 4.37 3.44 18.81
CA PRO A 188 5.70 3.49 18.19
C PRO A 188 5.64 3.00 16.74
N GLN A 189 6.38 3.66 15.86
CA GLN A 189 6.43 3.32 14.45
C GLN A 189 7.68 2.55 14.08
N TYR A 190 7.55 1.71 13.06
CA TYR A 190 8.56 0.76 12.65
C TYR A 190 8.75 0.80 11.14
N LEU A 191 9.87 0.25 10.67
CA LEU A 191 10.01 -0.11 9.25
C LEU A 191 9.11 -1.33 8.97
N ALA A 192 8.23 -1.21 7.99
CA ALA A 192 7.20 -2.21 7.68
C ALA A 192 7.63 -3.12 6.54
N GLU A 193 8.36 -2.59 5.56
CA GLU A 193 8.78 -3.30 4.36
C GLU A 193 10.30 -3.49 4.31
N GLY A 194 10.72 -4.51 3.56
CA GLY A 194 12.11 -4.83 3.32
C GLY A 194 12.26 -5.77 2.14
N SER A 195 13.51 -6.16 1.87
CA SER A 195 13.86 -7.09 0.81
C SER A 195 13.23 -8.47 1.00
N SER A 196 12.74 -9.06 -0.09
CA SER A 196 12.15 -10.42 -0.10
C SER A 196 13.17 -11.57 -0.03
N LYS A 197 14.46 -11.30 -0.30
CA LYS A 197 15.50 -12.34 -0.41
C LYS A 197 16.66 -12.16 0.56
N VAL A 198 17.06 -10.92 0.79
CA VAL A 198 18.13 -10.54 1.72
C VAL A 198 17.54 -10.27 3.09
N THR A 199 18.06 -10.95 4.10
CA THR A 199 17.73 -10.73 5.51
C THR A 199 18.94 -10.32 6.31
N ILE A 200 18.71 -9.57 7.39
CA ILE A 200 19.69 -9.17 8.40
C ILE A 200 19.14 -9.62 9.74
N ASN A 201 19.86 -10.49 10.46
CA ASN A 201 19.38 -11.10 11.71
C ASN A 201 18.02 -11.80 11.61
N GLY A 202 17.66 -12.35 10.43
CA GLY A 202 16.35 -12.99 10.22
C GLY A 202 15.21 -12.04 9.85
N HIS A 203 15.48 -10.73 9.79
CA HIS A 203 14.54 -9.71 9.34
C HIS A 203 14.79 -9.32 7.88
N PRO A 204 13.76 -8.99 7.08
CA PRO A 204 13.93 -8.38 5.77
C PRO A 204 14.82 -7.14 5.84
N ALA A 205 15.82 -7.05 4.98
CA ALA A 205 16.74 -5.91 4.96
C ALA A 205 16.07 -4.69 4.31
N CYS A 206 16.06 -3.53 4.98
CA CYS A 206 15.44 -2.32 4.44
C CYS A 206 16.33 -1.57 3.44
N ARG A 207 15.68 -0.90 2.49
CA ARG A 207 16.27 -0.28 1.31
C ARG A 207 15.56 1.02 0.99
N SER A 208 16.13 1.83 0.09
CA SER A 208 15.40 2.93 -0.56
C SER A 208 14.07 2.44 -1.13
N GLY A 209 13.02 3.21 -0.92
CA GLY A 209 11.67 2.89 -1.39
C GLY A 209 10.85 1.99 -0.45
N ASP A 210 11.45 1.31 0.52
CA ASP A 210 10.70 0.51 1.49
C ASP A 210 9.92 1.42 2.47
N ARG A 211 8.69 1.01 2.84
CA ARG A 211 7.78 1.79 3.69
C ARG A 211 7.89 1.49 5.18
N SER A 212 7.50 2.47 5.99
CA SER A 212 7.25 2.34 7.42
C SER A 212 5.78 2.08 7.74
N THR A 213 5.47 1.77 9.00
CA THR A 213 4.10 1.62 9.50
C THR A 213 3.27 2.91 9.46
N CYS A 214 3.91 4.05 9.16
CA CYS A 214 3.22 5.33 8.95
C CYS A 214 3.16 5.76 7.49
N GLU A 215 3.51 4.89 6.54
CA GLU A 215 3.61 5.20 5.10
C GLU A 215 4.73 6.19 4.76
N ALA A 216 5.71 6.39 5.66
CA ALA A 216 6.94 7.09 5.29
C ALA A 216 7.81 6.16 4.44
N VAL A 217 8.40 6.70 3.38
CA VAL A 217 9.24 5.95 2.44
C VAL A 217 10.69 6.29 2.68
N ILE A 218 11.58 5.31 2.73
CA ILE A 218 13.02 5.55 2.83
C ILE A 218 13.50 6.28 1.57
N VAL A 219 14.25 7.39 1.74
CA VAL A 219 14.74 8.22 0.63
C VAL A 219 15.64 7.43 -0.33
N ASP A 220 15.63 7.77 -1.61
CA ASP A 220 16.47 7.12 -2.64
C ASP A 220 17.75 7.90 -2.97
N ALA A 221 17.94 9.06 -2.34
CA ALA A 221 19.13 9.89 -2.46
C ALA A 221 19.36 10.74 -1.20
N GLY A 222 20.60 11.23 -1.03
CA GLY A 222 20.96 12.11 0.08
C GLY A 222 21.25 11.33 1.37
N LEU A 223 20.34 11.40 2.35
CA LEU A 223 20.51 10.77 3.67
C LEU A 223 20.20 9.26 3.64
N ILE A 224 20.96 8.52 2.83
CA ILE A 224 20.98 7.06 2.71
C ILE A 224 22.41 6.58 2.41
N SER A 225 22.65 5.26 2.33
CA SER A 225 23.93 4.75 1.82
C SER A 225 24.15 5.14 0.36
N ASP A 226 25.38 5.51 0.04
CA ASP A 226 25.81 5.99 -1.28
C ASP A 226 26.53 4.92 -2.10
N ASN A 227 26.90 3.80 -1.46
CA ASN A 227 27.76 2.78 -2.06
C ASN A 227 27.36 1.33 -1.75
N VAL A 228 26.35 1.09 -0.90
CA VAL A 228 25.87 -0.27 -0.60
C VAL A 228 24.47 -0.45 -1.17
N ARG A 229 24.25 -1.54 -1.90
CA ARG A 229 22.95 -1.89 -2.48
C ARG A 229 22.51 -3.26 -1.97
N ILE A 230 21.20 -3.42 -1.80
CA ILE A 230 20.59 -4.67 -1.38
C ILE A 230 19.65 -5.13 -2.51
N GLY A 231 19.90 -6.33 -3.02
CA GLY A 231 19.10 -6.93 -4.09
C GLY A 231 17.77 -7.50 -3.59
N GLY A 232 17.17 -8.40 -4.38
CA GLY A 232 15.99 -9.14 -3.97
C GLY A 232 14.65 -8.53 -4.36
N GLY A 233 14.60 -7.83 -5.50
CA GLY A 233 13.36 -7.62 -6.25
C GLY A 233 12.86 -8.89 -6.91
#